data_AF-A0A6I7PX87-F1
#
_entry.id   AF-A0A6I7PX87-F1
#
_cell.length_a   1.000
_cell.length_b   1.000
_cell.length_c   1.000
_cell.angle_alpha   90.00
_cell.angle_beta   90.00
_cell.angle_gamma   90.00
#
_symmetry.space_group_name_H-M   'P 1'
#
loop_
_entity.id
_entity.type
_entity.pdbx_description
1 polymer ?
#
loop_
_entity_poly.entity_id
_entity_poly.type
_entity_poly.pdbx_seq_one_letter_code
_entity_poly.pdbx_strand_id
1 'polypeptide(L)'
;MFFLRRGFMKIKVSFLLVLMFGLVACSGADRTYQGPGSRWTVVIQGENFTMREFETSSSTEPRLVIQGTTTLNETNRFRSFTVTSAEGENGPETSDTAFGLELEGTALFVIPFGSSTPLVMTGAGACPNGSFAANWVVTKPRLDDGDFDEENFNGDGVGTAVYTPGDRNTENFLVRSAGIVDGVLQAAEEGQPFRPSEDEEDENPGFSMSNCNAGLLSVAVAGEEEGEDEIFDMYFTSTGNIVVKFPESENSSDQIIFGIPRAASPITAANLEGTYSVLVYQGGAAADLSLATLEPGVLSFDDSGDGSLRLLTDIEENTAAAEDLGALNDLTVTDDNEAALPNGTLRFTLAGGDLVEGQISCSLNPAATPRAIACYGFTGTAPNREPITILGHSR
;
A
#
# COMPACT_ATOMS: atom_id res chain seq x y z
N MET A 1 -45.85 73.41 34.90
CA MET A 1 -44.90 73.58 36.04
C MET A 1 -44.73 72.22 36.70
N PHE A 2 -43.48 71.76 36.82
CA PHE A 2 -43.00 70.49 37.40
C PHE A 2 -43.64 70.17 38.78
N PHE A 3 -43.83 68.90 39.20
CA PHE A 3 -42.77 67.97 39.59
C PHE A 3 -43.17 66.48 39.64
N LEU A 4 -42.16 65.66 39.34
CA LEU A 4 -42.04 64.21 39.54
C LEU A 4 -42.31 63.75 40.99
N ARG A 5 -42.78 62.49 41.14
CA ARG A 5 -42.19 61.55 42.12
C ARG A 5 -42.21 60.10 41.61
N ARG A 6 -41.01 59.50 41.61
CA ARG A 6 -40.65 58.14 41.24
C ARG A 6 -41.10 57.12 42.29
N GLY A 7 -41.64 55.98 41.86
CA GLY A 7 -41.72 54.74 42.64
C GLY A 7 -40.81 53.68 42.02
N PHE A 8 -39.81 53.24 42.77
CA PHE A 8 -38.84 52.21 42.40
C PHE A 8 -39.50 50.83 42.31
N MET A 9 -39.40 50.16 41.16
CA MET A 9 -39.79 48.76 40.96
C MET A 9 -38.54 47.88 41.11
N LYS A 10 -38.53 46.97 42.09
CA LYS A 10 -37.47 45.97 42.27
C LYS A 10 -37.69 44.83 41.28
N ILE A 11 -36.86 44.76 40.23
CA ILE A 11 -36.77 43.61 39.33
C ILE A 11 -35.87 42.56 40.01
N LYS A 12 -36.45 41.42 40.39
CA LYS A 12 -35.68 40.21 40.70
C LYS A 12 -35.22 39.60 39.38
N VAL A 13 -33.96 39.83 39.00
CA VAL A 13 -33.30 39.10 37.92
C VAL A 13 -32.81 37.77 38.49
N SER A 14 -33.52 36.69 38.19
CA SER A 14 -33.00 35.34 38.42
C SER A 14 -31.94 35.05 37.36
N PHE A 15 -30.68 35.01 37.77
CA PHE A 15 -29.56 34.51 36.97
C PHE A 15 -29.73 33.00 36.81
N LEU A 16 -30.36 32.57 35.72
CA LEU A 16 -30.33 31.18 35.27
C LEU A 16 -29.01 31.01 34.50
N LEU A 17 -27.98 30.53 35.20
CA LEU A 17 -26.72 30.10 34.59
C LEU A 17 -26.99 28.81 33.81
N VAL A 18 -27.34 28.95 32.53
CA VAL A 18 -27.38 27.82 31.59
C VAL A 18 -25.92 27.46 31.31
N LEU A 19 -25.44 26.43 32.01
CA LEU A 19 -24.19 25.76 31.70
C LEU A 19 -24.40 25.03 30.36
N MET A 20 -24.19 25.72 29.24
CA MET A 20 -24.01 25.09 27.94
C MET A 20 -22.71 24.28 28.03
N PHE A 21 -22.83 22.99 28.34
CA PHE A 21 -21.85 22.00 27.91
C PHE A 21 -21.89 22.00 26.39
N GLY A 22 -21.04 22.83 25.77
CA GLY A 22 -20.69 22.65 24.37
C GLY A 22 -19.99 21.31 24.24
N LEU A 23 -20.74 20.30 23.82
CA LEU A 23 -20.17 19.13 23.15
C LEU A 23 -19.46 19.67 21.92
N VAL A 24 -18.17 19.96 22.05
CA VAL A 24 -17.27 20.10 20.91
C VAL A 24 -17.22 18.70 20.32
N ALA A 25 -18.08 18.45 19.32
CA ALA A 25 -17.93 17.31 18.46
C ALA A 25 -16.52 17.45 17.87
N CYS A 26 -15.62 16.55 18.26
CA CYS A 26 -14.31 16.43 17.66
C CYS A 26 -14.57 15.99 16.21
N SER A 27 -14.77 16.94 15.30
CA SER A 27 -14.79 16.65 13.87
C SER A 27 -13.42 16.08 13.56
N GLY A 28 -13.34 14.79 13.22
CA GLY A 28 -12.11 14.16 12.79
C GLY A 28 -11.44 15.05 11.74
N ALA A 29 -10.13 15.23 11.83
CA ALA A 29 -9.41 16.03 10.85
C ALA A 29 -9.68 15.49 9.45
N ASP A 30 -9.86 16.38 8.48
CA ASP A 30 -9.99 16.02 7.09
C ASP A 30 -8.75 15.23 6.66
N ARG A 31 -8.96 14.06 6.07
CA ARG A 31 -7.88 13.21 5.55
C ARG A 31 -7.89 13.30 4.04
N THR A 32 -6.79 13.79 3.47
CA THR A 32 -6.61 13.90 2.02
C THR A 32 -5.56 12.89 1.58
N TYR A 33 -5.94 12.06 0.63
CA TYR A 33 -5.09 11.11 -0.07
C TYR A 33 -4.93 11.59 -1.51
N GLN A 34 -3.70 11.87 -1.91
CA GLN A 34 -3.31 12.30 -3.25
C GLN A 34 -1.93 11.73 -3.50
N GLY A 35 -1.87 10.66 -4.30
CA GLY A 35 -0.60 10.19 -4.83
C GLY A 35 -0.06 11.19 -5.85
N PRO A 36 1.21 11.59 -5.80
CA PRO A 36 1.84 12.27 -6.92
C PRO A 36 1.80 11.43 -8.19
N GLY A 37 1.59 12.07 -9.33
CA GLY A 37 1.33 11.38 -10.57
C GLY A 37 -0.03 10.65 -10.60
N SER A 38 -0.80 10.66 -9.51
CA SER A 38 -2.15 10.08 -9.51
C SER A 38 -3.14 11.01 -10.18
N ARG A 39 -3.95 10.43 -11.06
CA ARG A 39 -5.17 11.05 -11.57
C ARG A 39 -6.28 11.06 -10.52
N TRP A 40 -6.08 10.44 -9.36
CA TRP A 40 -7.09 10.29 -8.33
C TRP A 40 -6.73 11.05 -7.05
N THR A 41 -7.74 11.66 -6.46
CA THR A 41 -7.69 12.24 -5.11
C THR A 41 -8.87 11.75 -4.31
N VAL A 42 -8.67 11.50 -3.01
CA VAL A 42 -9.74 11.18 -2.07
C VAL A 42 -9.63 12.09 -0.86
N VAL A 43 -10.73 12.73 -0.51
CA VAL A 43 -10.87 13.50 0.73
C VAL A 43 -11.92 12.82 1.59
N ILE A 44 -11.58 12.50 2.84
CA ILE A 44 -12.48 11.91 3.83
C ILE A 44 -12.73 12.93 4.93
N GLN A 45 -13.99 13.29 5.15
CA GLN A 45 -14.46 14.29 6.12
C GLN A 45 -15.51 13.65 7.02
N GLY A 46 -15.05 13.05 8.13
CA GLY A 46 -15.90 12.23 9.00
C GLY A 46 -16.44 11.01 8.27
N GLU A 47 -17.77 10.91 8.15
CA GLU A 47 -18.48 9.84 7.45
C GLU A 47 -18.68 10.13 5.96
N ASN A 48 -18.21 11.27 5.45
CA ASN A 48 -18.35 11.62 4.03
C ASN A 48 -17.02 11.45 3.31
N PHE A 49 -17.07 11.12 2.02
CA PHE A 49 -15.91 11.18 1.14
C PHE A 49 -16.21 11.93 -0.15
N THR A 50 -15.16 12.47 -0.75
CA THR A 50 -15.15 12.97 -2.12
C THR A 50 -13.93 12.39 -2.83
N MET A 51 -14.17 11.61 -3.87
CA MET A 51 -13.15 11.10 -4.77
C MET A 51 -13.22 11.91 -6.06
N ARG A 52 -12.07 12.34 -6.58
CA ARG A 52 -11.99 13.04 -7.86
C ARG A 52 -10.98 12.37 -8.75
N GLU A 53 -11.35 12.20 -10.00
CA GLU A 53 -10.46 11.78 -11.06
C GLU A 53 -10.16 12.94 -12.01
N PHE A 54 -8.93 13.01 -12.48
CA PHE A 54 -8.41 14.01 -13.40
C PHE A 54 -8.04 13.38 -14.74
N GLU A 55 -8.00 14.16 -15.81
CA GLU A 55 -7.56 13.67 -17.13
C GLU A 55 -6.07 13.31 -17.13
N THR A 56 -5.27 14.12 -16.44
CA THR A 56 -3.84 13.90 -16.23
C THR A 56 -3.51 14.30 -14.79
N SER A 57 -2.35 13.88 -14.29
CA SER A 57 -1.84 14.31 -12.97
C SER A 57 -1.61 15.82 -12.85
N SER A 58 -1.56 16.54 -13.98
CA SER A 58 -1.39 17.99 -14.06
C SER A 58 -2.69 18.77 -14.29
N SER A 59 -3.82 18.09 -14.51
CA SER A 59 -5.12 18.76 -14.68
C SER A 59 -5.56 19.43 -13.38
N THR A 60 -6.23 20.57 -13.51
CA THR A 60 -6.80 21.32 -12.38
C THR A 60 -8.30 21.10 -12.21
N GLU A 61 -8.98 20.60 -13.24
CA GLU A 61 -10.41 20.30 -13.22
C GLU A 61 -10.62 18.78 -13.27
N PRO A 62 -11.49 18.23 -12.41
CA PRO A 62 -11.77 16.80 -12.40
C PRO A 62 -12.67 16.41 -13.57
N ARG A 63 -12.38 15.26 -14.19
CA ARG A 63 -13.26 14.63 -15.21
C ARG A 63 -14.41 13.84 -14.58
N LEU A 64 -14.20 13.37 -13.35
CA LEU A 64 -15.16 12.60 -12.57
C LEU A 64 -15.07 13.01 -11.10
N VAL A 65 -16.22 13.24 -10.47
CA VAL A 65 -16.35 13.54 -9.04
C VAL A 65 -17.36 12.57 -8.44
N ILE A 66 -16.91 11.77 -7.48
CA ILE A 66 -17.72 10.80 -6.76
C ILE A 66 -17.84 11.29 -5.32
N GLN A 67 -19.07 11.39 -4.83
CA GLN A 67 -19.36 11.73 -3.45
C GLN A 67 -20.14 10.59 -2.81
N GLY A 68 -19.92 10.40 -1.52
CA GLY A 68 -20.59 9.34 -0.81
C GLY A 68 -20.34 9.36 0.68
N THR A 69 -20.75 8.27 1.31
CA THR A 69 -20.49 8.00 2.72
C THR A 69 -19.45 6.91 2.87
N THR A 70 -18.73 6.92 3.99
CA THR A 70 -17.71 5.93 4.29
C THR A 70 -17.80 5.45 5.72
N THR A 71 -17.63 4.15 5.90
CA THR A 71 -17.62 3.50 7.21
C THR A 71 -16.30 2.76 7.38
N LEU A 72 -15.64 2.96 8.51
CA LEU A 72 -14.49 2.14 8.90
C LEU A 72 -15.01 0.95 9.70
N ASN A 73 -14.71 -0.27 9.25
CA ASN A 73 -14.98 -1.45 10.04
C ASN A 73 -13.93 -1.54 11.15
N GLU A 74 -14.32 -1.36 12.40
CA GLU A 74 -13.37 -1.40 13.53
C GLU A 74 -12.75 -2.78 13.77
N THR A 75 -13.39 -3.85 13.27
CA THR A 75 -12.92 -5.23 13.45
C THR A 75 -11.81 -5.58 12.48
N ASN A 76 -11.91 -5.14 11.22
CA ASN A 76 -10.94 -5.47 10.18
C ASN A 76 -10.33 -4.26 9.50
N ARG A 77 -10.58 -3.05 10.00
CA ARG A 77 -9.95 -1.79 9.57
C ARG A 77 -10.05 -1.50 8.06
N PHE A 78 -10.86 -2.25 7.33
CA PHE A 78 -11.24 -1.91 5.98
C PHE A 78 -12.29 -0.80 6.02
N ARG A 79 -12.23 0.04 5.00
CA ARG A 79 -13.12 1.15 4.80
C ARG A 79 -14.07 0.82 3.66
N SER A 80 -15.38 0.86 3.90
CA SER A 80 -16.37 0.85 2.84
C SER A 80 -16.65 2.27 2.36
N PHE A 81 -16.96 2.40 1.08
CA PHE A 81 -17.34 3.64 0.41
C PHE A 81 -18.66 3.38 -0.33
N THR A 82 -19.71 4.11 0.03
CA THR A 82 -21.03 4.00 -0.62
C THR A 82 -21.34 5.29 -1.36
N VAL A 83 -21.52 5.20 -2.67
CA VAL A 83 -21.77 6.36 -3.55
C VAL A 83 -23.13 6.96 -3.26
N THR A 84 -23.18 8.28 -3.04
CA THR A 84 -24.42 9.06 -2.99
C THR A 84 -24.68 9.83 -4.28
N SER A 85 -23.63 10.20 -5.01
CA SER A 85 -23.71 10.87 -6.31
C SER A 85 -22.40 10.77 -7.07
N ALA A 86 -22.47 10.72 -8.41
CA ALA A 86 -21.33 10.85 -9.29
C ALA A 86 -21.62 11.88 -10.40
N GLU A 87 -20.65 12.76 -10.68
CA GLU A 87 -20.69 13.75 -11.76
C GLU A 87 -19.51 13.52 -12.71
N GLY A 88 -19.77 13.31 -14.00
CA GLY A 88 -18.73 12.99 -14.99
C GLY A 88 -19.16 11.82 -15.89
N GLU A 89 -18.37 11.54 -16.92
CA GLU A 89 -18.58 10.35 -17.77
C GLU A 89 -18.13 9.08 -17.04
N ASN A 90 -18.89 7.99 -17.19
CA ASN A 90 -18.58 6.66 -16.62
C ASN A 90 -18.43 6.63 -15.09
N GLY A 91 -19.13 7.50 -14.37
CA GLY A 91 -19.19 7.45 -12.91
C GLY A 91 -20.02 6.26 -12.39
N PRO A 92 -19.77 5.79 -11.16
CA PRO A 92 -20.57 4.75 -10.53
C PRO A 92 -22.01 5.18 -10.28
N GLU A 93 -22.91 4.21 -10.13
CA GLU A 93 -24.30 4.45 -9.77
C GLU A 93 -24.45 4.77 -8.28
N THR A 94 -25.57 5.39 -7.92
CA THR A 94 -25.89 5.64 -6.50
C THR A 94 -26.11 4.32 -5.78
N SER A 95 -25.52 4.17 -4.59
CA SER A 95 -25.46 2.95 -3.78
C SER A 95 -24.39 1.95 -4.19
N ASP A 96 -23.63 2.21 -5.26
CA ASP A 96 -22.45 1.39 -5.55
C ASP A 96 -21.48 1.44 -4.37
N THR A 97 -20.88 0.29 -4.08
CA THR A 97 -19.93 0.13 -2.98
C THR A 97 -18.54 -0.15 -3.50
N ALA A 98 -17.56 0.51 -2.90
CA ALA A 98 -16.14 0.18 -3.03
C ALA A 98 -15.58 -0.11 -1.64
N PHE A 99 -14.42 -0.76 -1.60
CA PHE A 99 -13.71 -1.03 -0.36
C PHE A 99 -12.27 -0.58 -0.49
N GLY A 100 -11.69 -0.23 0.63
CA GLY A 100 -10.27 0.08 0.68
C GLY A 100 -9.61 -0.29 1.99
N LEU A 101 -8.31 -0.50 1.91
CA LEU A 101 -7.44 -0.64 3.06
C LEU A 101 -6.81 0.73 3.33
N GLU A 102 -7.13 1.30 4.48
CA GLU A 102 -6.54 2.56 4.92
C GLU A 102 -5.37 2.28 5.86
N LEU A 103 -4.14 2.45 5.36
CA LEU A 103 -2.96 2.59 6.18
C LEU A 103 -2.92 4.03 6.70
N GLU A 104 -3.47 4.25 7.89
CA GLU A 104 -3.64 5.60 8.46
C GLU A 104 -2.33 6.42 8.38
N GLY A 105 -2.43 7.64 7.84
CA GLY A 105 -1.29 8.56 7.66
C GLY A 105 -0.26 8.12 6.61
N THR A 106 -0.53 7.03 5.90
CA THR A 106 0.40 6.37 4.98
C THR A 106 -0.19 6.29 3.58
N ALA A 107 -1.14 5.39 3.38
CA ALA A 107 -1.71 5.10 2.06
C ALA A 107 -3.16 4.62 2.18
N LEU A 108 -3.91 4.83 1.12
CA LEU A 108 -5.26 4.32 0.94
C LEU A 108 -5.25 3.51 -0.37
N PHE A 109 -5.48 2.22 -0.23
CA PHE A 109 -5.69 1.31 -1.36
C PHE A 109 -7.18 1.17 -1.54
N VAL A 110 -7.74 1.60 -2.67
CA VAL A 110 -9.18 1.47 -2.97
C VAL A 110 -9.34 0.57 -4.18
N ILE A 111 -10.21 -0.43 -4.10
CA ILE A 111 -10.69 -1.17 -5.26
C ILE A 111 -11.95 -0.42 -5.74
N PRO A 112 -11.88 0.38 -6.82
CA PRO A 112 -12.98 1.24 -7.20
C PRO A 112 -14.13 0.41 -7.80
N PHE A 113 -15.32 1.00 -7.79
CA PHE A 113 -16.63 0.44 -8.14
C PHE A 113 -16.60 -0.43 -9.41
N GLY A 114 -16.46 -1.75 -9.26
CA GLY A 114 -16.46 -2.71 -10.37
C GLY A 114 -15.14 -2.89 -11.12
N SER A 115 -14.04 -2.28 -10.65
CA SER A 115 -12.69 -2.53 -11.15
C SER A 115 -11.97 -3.60 -10.33
N SER A 116 -11.07 -4.35 -10.95
CA SER A 116 -10.13 -5.24 -10.26
C SER A 116 -8.80 -4.54 -9.90
N THR A 117 -8.52 -3.37 -10.47
CA THR A 117 -7.24 -2.67 -10.28
C THR A 117 -7.32 -1.75 -9.06
N PRO A 118 -6.47 -1.95 -8.03
CA PRO A 118 -6.42 -1.05 -6.89
C PRO A 118 -5.90 0.33 -7.28
N LEU A 119 -6.62 1.36 -6.85
CA LEU A 119 -6.11 2.73 -6.77
C LEU A 119 -5.29 2.87 -5.50
N VAL A 120 -3.99 3.12 -5.64
CA VAL A 120 -3.12 3.46 -4.52
C VAL A 120 -2.98 4.96 -4.44
N MET A 121 -3.36 5.51 -3.29
CA MET A 121 -3.24 6.94 -3.00
C MET A 121 -2.49 7.10 -1.70
N THR A 122 -1.65 8.12 -1.60
CA THR A 122 -0.86 8.36 -0.39
C THR A 122 -1.38 9.57 0.37
N GLY A 123 -1.34 9.51 1.71
CA GLY A 123 -1.62 10.67 2.55
C GLY A 123 -0.46 11.67 2.50
N ALA A 124 -0.61 12.88 3.03
CA ALA A 124 0.48 13.87 3.02
C ALA A 124 1.83 13.30 3.50
N GLY A 125 2.84 13.41 2.63
CA GLY A 125 4.14 12.80 2.77
C GLY A 125 5.16 13.70 3.43
N ALA A 126 6.24 13.09 3.91
CA ALA A 126 7.38 13.80 4.47
C ALA A 126 8.65 13.33 3.78
N CYS A 127 9.45 14.29 3.31
CA CYS A 127 10.74 13.94 2.74
C CYS A 127 11.67 13.42 3.82
N PRO A 128 12.40 12.32 3.56
CA PRO A 128 13.38 11.81 4.50
C PRO A 128 14.48 12.85 4.74
N ASN A 129 14.67 13.22 6.01
CA ASN A 129 15.69 14.19 6.43
C ASN A 129 17.09 13.55 6.63
N GLY A 130 17.21 12.25 6.38
CA GLY A 130 18.43 11.46 6.57
C GLY A 130 18.40 10.22 5.69
N SER A 131 19.47 9.42 5.75
CA SER A 131 19.50 8.17 5.00
C SER A 131 18.37 7.25 5.48
N PHE A 132 17.71 6.57 4.55
CA PHE A 132 16.75 5.53 4.87
C PHE A 132 17.06 4.26 4.06
N ALA A 133 16.64 3.13 4.58
CA ALA A 133 16.58 1.87 3.84
C ALA A 133 15.17 1.32 3.93
N ALA A 134 14.63 0.80 2.84
CA ALA A 134 13.30 0.22 2.79
C ALA A 134 13.32 -1.09 1.99
N ASN A 135 12.65 -2.11 2.48
CA ASN A 135 12.34 -3.30 1.69
C ASN A 135 11.15 -2.98 0.82
N TRP A 136 11.21 -3.28 -0.47
CA TRP A 136 10.13 -3.01 -1.40
C TRP A 136 9.63 -4.29 -2.05
N VAL A 137 8.34 -4.26 -2.40
CA VAL A 137 7.65 -5.28 -3.18
C VAL A 137 7.04 -4.61 -4.40
N VAL A 138 7.35 -5.10 -5.60
CA VAL A 138 6.68 -4.74 -6.85
C VAL A 138 5.67 -5.83 -7.14
N THR A 139 4.39 -5.47 -7.23
CA THR A 139 3.39 -6.34 -7.85
C THR A 139 3.37 -6.07 -9.34
N LYS A 140 3.70 -7.07 -10.17
CA LYS A 140 3.57 -6.93 -11.63
C LYS A 140 2.40 -7.77 -12.12
N PRO A 141 1.31 -7.16 -12.61
CA PRO A 141 0.54 -7.79 -13.67
C PRO A 141 1.44 -7.79 -14.90
N ARG A 142 1.57 -8.98 -15.45
CA ARG A 142 2.48 -9.25 -16.55
C ARG A 142 2.09 -8.46 -17.80
N LEU A 143 3.10 -7.97 -18.52
CA LEU A 143 2.94 -7.28 -19.80
C LEU A 143 2.42 -8.29 -20.84
N ASP A 144 1.38 -7.89 -21.58
CA ASP A 144 0.51 -8.72 -22.43
C ASP A 144 1.15 -9.08 -23.79
N ASP A 145 2.47 -8.90 -23.92
CA ASP A 145 3.17 -8.79 -25.21
C ASP A 145 3.37 -10.14 -25.92
N GLY A 146 2.89 -11.25 -25.37
CA GLY A 146 2.85 -12.56 -26.03
C GLY A 146 4.21 -13.21 -26.35
N ASP A 147 5.32 -12.46 -26.34
CA ASP A 147 6.68 -12.95 -26.47
C ASP A 147 7.20 -13.38 -25.09
N PHE A 148 6.87 -14.63 -24.75
CA PHE A 148 7.55 -15.39 -23.71
C PHE A 148 8.95 -15.76 -24.20
N ASP A 149 9.86 -14.82 -24.26
CA ASP A 149 11.25 -15.19 -24.04
C ASP A 149 11.45 -15.22 -22.52
N GLU A 150 11.77 -16.42 -21.98
CA GLU A 150 11.98 -16.72 -20.55
C GLU A 150 12.96 -15.76 -19.85
N GLU A 151 13.67 -14.93 -20.61
CA GLU A 151 14.68 -13.98 -20.13
C GLU A 151 14.07 -12.62 -19.72
N ASN A 152 12.83 -12.30 -20.13
CA ASN A 152 12.17 -11.03 -19.84
C ASN A 152 11.10 -11.16 -18.73
N PHE A 153 11.59 -11.16 -17.48
CA PHE A 153 10.92 -10.83 -16.21
C PHE A 153 9.37 -10.86 -16.15
N ASN A 154 8.80 -12.01 -15.81
CA ASN A 154 7.38 -12.20 -15.51
C ASN A 154 7.14 -12.63 -14.05
N GLY A 155 7.13 -11.68 -13.11
CA GLY A 155 6.71 -11.96 -11.73
C GLY A 155 6.88 -10.79 -10.76
N ASP A 156 6.32 -10.96 -9.57
CA ASP A 156 6.50 -10.05 -8.45
C ASP A 156 7.98 -9.95 -8.08
N GLY A 157 8.44 -8.72 -7.84
CA GLY A 157 9.83 -8.42 -7.52
C GLY A 157 9.96 -7.96 -6.09
N VAL A 158 11.10 -8.25 -5.47
CA VAL A 158 11.47 -7.64 -4.19
C VAL A 158 12.89 -7.14 -4.18
N GLY A 159 13.13 -6.17 -3.31
CA GLY A 159 14.47 -5.68 -3.06
C GLY A 159 14.54 -4.82 -1.82
N THR A 160 15.72 -4.24 -1.64
CA THR A 160 15.94 -3.20 -0.64
C THR A 160 16.43 -1.96 -1.38
N ALA A 161 15.75 -0.83 -1.16
CA ALA A 161 16.19 0.48 -1.60
C ALA A 161 16.92 1.16 -0.45
N VAL A 162 18.04 1.82 -0.75
CA VAL A 162 18.74 2.71 0.19
C VAL A 162 18.74 4.10 -0.43
N TYR A 163 18.50 5.11 0.38
CA TYR A 163 18.58 6.50 -0.02
C TYR A 163 19.43 7.24 0.99
N THR A 164 20.30 8.11 0.50
CA THR A 164 21.09 9.01 1.33
C THR A 164 20.95 10.42 0.78
N PRO A 165 20.30 11.35 1.50
CA PRO A 165 20.12 12.71 1.02
C PRO A 165 21.46 13.37 0.71
N GLY A 166 21.56 14.02 -0.45
CA GLY A 166 22.76 14.76 -0.86
C GLY A 166 23.87 13.91 -1.46
N ASP A 167 23.74 12.58 -1.44
CA ASP A 167 24.61 11.71 -2.22
C ASP A 167 24.14 11.71 -3.68
N ARG A 168 24.84 12.48 -4.52
CA ARG A 168 24.58 12.53 -5.97
C ARG A 168 25.34 11.44 -6.72
N ASN A 169 26.16 10.64 -6.03
CA ASN A 169 26.78 9.48 -6.64
C ASN A 169 25.74 8.36 -6.60
N THR A 170 25.11 8.17 -7.75
CA THR A 170 23.95 7.34 -8.08
C THR A 170 24.08 5.83 -7.78
N GLU A 171 25.23 5.38 -7.27
CA GLU A 171 25.44 3.97 -6.90
C GLU A 171 24.63 3.53 -5.66
N ASN A 172 24.07 4.46 -4.88
CA ASN A 172 23.40 4.12 -3.62
C ASN A 172 21.88 4.00 -3.70
N PHE A 173 21.22 4.60 -4.71
CA PHE A 173 19.81 4.29 -5.02
C PHE A 173 19.77 3.05 -5.92
N LEU A 174 20.24 1.93 -5.37
CA LEU A 174 20.12 0.66 -6.04
C LEU A 174 18.70 0.13 -5.82
N VAL A 175 17.84 0.27 -6.83
CA VAL A 175 16.74 -0.68 -7.01
C VAL A 175 17.41 -2.01 -7.38
N ARG A 176 17.83 -2.77 -6.37
CA ARG A 176 18.25 -4.16 -6.60
C ARG A 176 16.99 -4.97 -6.82
N SER A 177 16.43 -4.89 -8.03
CA SER A 177 15.47 -5.87 -8.51
C SER A 177 16.25 -7.16 -8.71
N ALA A 178 16.26 -8.00 -7.70
CA ALA A 178 16.84 -9.31 -7.89
C ALA A 178 15.91 -10.10 -8.82
N GLY A 179 16.47 -10.61 -9.93
CA GLY A 179 15.91 -11.70 -10.71
C GLY A 179 15.29 -12.75 -9.81
N ILE A 180 14.05 -13.13 -10.13
CA ILE A 180 13.21 -14.04 -9.35
C ILE A 180 14.02 -15.18 -8.73
N VAL A 181 13.91 -15.25 -7.39
CA VAL A 181 13.99 -16.42 -6.51
C VAL A 181 15.29 -17.23 -6.50
N ASP A 182 15.95 -17.57 -7.62
CA ASP A 182 17.20 -18.34 -7.57
C ASP A 182 18.41 -17.46 -7.19
N GLY A 183 18.50 -16.23 -7.72
CA GLY A 183 19.57 -15.30 -7.36
C GLY A 183 19.44 -14.73 -5.93
N VAL A 184 18.21 -14.59 -5.44
CA VAL A 184 17.94 -14.16 -4.05
C VAL A 184 18.07 -15.31 -3.07
N LEU A 185 17.59 -16.51 -3.40
CA LEU A 185 17.84 -17.69 -2.57
C LEU A 185 19.34 -17.95 -2.51
N GLN A 186 20.06 -17.91 -3.62
CA GLN A 186 21.51 -18.11 -3.64
C GLN A 186 22.26 -16.98 -2.89
N ALA A 187 21.93 -15.71 -3.09
CA ALA A 187 22.58 -14.60 -2.37
C ALA A 187 22.21 -14.56 -0.86
N ALA A 188 20.99 -14.97 -0.49
CA ALA A 188 20.55 -15.08 0.90
C ALA A 188 21.13 -16.32 1.59
N GLU A 189 21.23 -17.46 0.91
CA GLU A 189 21.91 -18.67 1.37
C GLU A 189 23.42 -18.44 1.54
N GLU A 190 24.04 -17.63 0.67
CA GLU A 190 25.47 -17.32 0.70
C GLU A 190 25.82 -16.10 1.58
N GLY A 191 24.82 -15.33 2.04
CA GLY A 191 25.02 -14.12 2.85
C GLY A 191 25.86 -13.04 2.17
N GLN A 192 25.93 -13.04 0.82
CA GLN A 192 26.70 -12.08 0.04
C GLN A 192 25.78 -11.06 -0.65
N PRO A 193 26.18 -9.78 -0.75
CA PRO A 193 25.49 -8.83 -1.61
C PRO A 193 25.67 -9.24 -3.08
N PHE A 194 24.57 -9.44 -3.82
CA PHE A 194 24.58 -9.66 -5.27
C PHE A 194 25.44 -8.60 -5.97
N ARG A 195 26.29 -8.97 -6.93
CA ARG A 195 27.06 -8.01 -7.74
C ARG A 195 26.58 -8.13 -9.18
N PRO A 196 26.18 -7.02 -9.85
CA PRO A 196 26.03 -7.04 -11.29
C PRO A 196 27.33 -7.59 -11.91
N SER A 197 27.24 -8.41 -12.94
CA SER A 197 28.41 -8.92 -13.64
C SER A 197 29.22 -7.73 -14.17
N GLU A 198 30.50 -7.65 -13.78
CA GLU A 198 31.44 -6.61 -14.24
C GLU A 198 31.84 -6.79 -15.72
N ASP A 199 31.17 -7.66 -16.47
CA ASP A 199 31.66 -8.20 -17.74
C ASP A 199 31.09 -7.55 -19.02
N GLU A 200 30.23 -6.53 -18.92
CA GLU A 200 29.86 -5.69 -20.07
C GLU A 200 30.10 -4.22 -19.73
N GLU A 201 30.81 -3.51 -20.61
CA GLU A 201 31.10 -2.05 -20.52
C GLU A 201 29.83 -1.20 -20.72
N ASP A 202 28.68 -1.67 -20.26
CA ASP A 202 27.42 -0.96 -20.36
C ASP A 202 27.48 0.26 -19.45
N GLU A 203 27.42 1.42 -20.10
CA GLU A 203 27.34 2.71 -19.45
C GLU A 203 26.17 2.67 -18.46
N ASN A 204 26.50 2.73 -17.17
CA ASN A 204 25.51 2.72 -16.09
C ASN A 204 24.40 3.73 -16.43
N PRO A 205 23.15 3.29 -16.66
CA PRO A 205 22.10 4.18 -17.12
C PRO A 205 22.02 5.34 -16.14
N GLY A 206 22.16 6.56 -16.67
CA GLY A 206 22.25 7.74 -15.82
C GLY A 206 20.96 7.89 -15.03
N PHE A 207 21.01 7.68 -13.72
CA PHE A 207 19.90 8.03 -12.84
C PHE A 207 20.00 9.52 -12.48
N SER A 208 18.89 10.24 -12.54
CA SER A 208 18.81 11.57 -11.92
C SER A 208 17.63 11.62 -10.95
N MET A 209 17.83 12.24 -9.80
CA MET A 209 16.81 12.37 -8.77
C MET A 209 16.45 13.84 -8.58
N SER A 210 15.15 14.13 -8.50
CA SER A 210 14.66 15.46 -8.15
C SER A 210 14.88 15.76 -6.66
N ASN A 211 14.66 17.01 -6.25
CA ASN A 211 14.58 17.29 -4.81
C ASN A 211 13.27 16.73 -4.28
N CYS A 212 13.33 16.00 -3.17
CA CYS A 212 12.10 15.59 -2.53
C CYS A 212 11.29 16.81 -2.06
N ASN A 213 10.00 16.88 -2.40
CA ASN A 213 9.08 17.92 -1.96
C ASN A 213 7.75 17.32 -1.50
N ALA A 214 7.32 17.61 -0.25
CA ALA A 214 6.10 17.07 0.34
C ALA A 214 5.97 15.54 0.25
N GLY A 215 7.10 14.83 0.40
CA GLY A 215 7.20 13.38 0.28
C GLY A 215 7.36 12.86 -1.14
N LEU A 216 7.23 13.69 -2.18
CA LEU A 216 7.45 13.29 -3.56
C LEU A 216 8.93 13.38 -3.94
N LEU A 217 9.50 12.28 -4.43
CA LEU A 217 10.79 12.21 -5.09
C LEU A 217 10.59 11.62 -6.49
N SER A 218 10.99 12.34 -7.53
CA SER A 218 10.97 11.82 -8.90
C SER A 218 12.35 11.31 -9.26
N VAL A 219 12.41 10.10 -9.81
CA VAL A 219 13.64 9.46 -10.29
C VAL A 219 13.51 9.34 -11.79
N ALA A 220 14.40 9.99 -12.54
CA ALA A 220 14.51 9.82 -13.97
C ALA A 220 15.59 8.76 -14.26
N VAL A 221 15.26 7.80 -15.10
CA VAL A 221 16.17 6.79 -15.63
C VAL A 221 16.32 7.08 -17.11
N ALA A 222 17.57 7.20 -17.58
CA ALA A 222 17.83 7.34 -19.00
C ALA A 222 17.23 6.13 -19.75
N GLY A 223 16.29 6.38 -20.65
CA GLY A 223 15.73 5.34 -21.51
C GLY A 223 16.71 4.91 -22.61
N GLU A 224 16.30 3.90 -23.36
CA GLU A 224 17.10 3.34 -24.46
C GLU A 224 17.33 4.34 -25.60
N GLU A 225 16.40 5.28 -25.78
CA GLU A 225 16.50 6.35 -26.78
C GLU A 225 16.96 7.68 -26.15
N GLU A 226 17.85 8.38 -26.85
CA GLU A 226 18.38 9.68 -26.41
C GLU A 226 17.24 10.71 -26.24
N GLY A 227 16.97 11.09 -24.99
CA GLY A 227 15.94 12.07 -24.63
C GLY A 227 14.63 11.49 -24.12
N GLU A 228 14.54 10.16 -24.01
CA GLU A 228 13.40 9.46 -23.39
C GLU A 228 13.75 9.08 -21.95
N ASP A 229 13.78 10.06 -21.06
CA ASP A 229 13.93 9.77 -19.63
C ASP A 229 12.61 9.19 -19.09
N GLU A 230 12.65 7.98 -18.55
CA GLU A 230 11.54 7.40 -17.80
C GLU A 230 11.52 7.98 -16.39
N ILE A 231 10.45 8.68 -16.04
CA ILE A 231 10.30 9.32 -14.73
C ILE A 231 9.41 8.46 -13.84
N PHE A 232 9.96 8.00 -12.73
CA PHE A 232 9.27 7.26 -11.68
C PHE A 232 9.01 8.19 -10.49
N ASP A 233 7.76 8.27 -10.04
CA ASP A 233 7.40 9.06 -8.87
C ASP A 233 7.36 8.16 -7.63
N MET A 234 8.21 8.49 -6.67
CA MET A 234 8.31 7.82 -5.37
C MET A 234 7.71 8.72 -4.30
N TYR A 235 6.88 8.13 -3.46
CA TYR A 235 6.19 8.83 -2.40
C TYR A 235 6.56 8.34 -1.03
N PHE A 236 7.18 9.21 -0.25
CA PHE A 236 7.50 9.02 1.15
C PHE A 236 6.36 9.46 2.03
N THR A 237 5.78 8.49 2.73
CA THR A 237 4.78 8.73 3.74
C THR A 237 5.40 9.29 5.02
N SER A 238 4.58 9.91 5.86
CA SER A 238 5.04 10.46 7.16
C SER A 238 5.63 9.40 8.10
N THR A 239 5.27 8.14 7.90
CA THR A 239 5.74 6.96 8.65
C THR A 239 6.96 6.28 8.01
N GLY A 240 7.50 6.88 6.93
CA GLY A 240 8.69 6.41 6.21
C GLY A 240 8.42 5.35 5.14
N ASN A 241 7.20 4.83 5.03
CA ASN A 241 6.85 3.91 3.94
C ASN A 241 6.93 4.63 2.58
N ILE A 242 7.13 3.85 1.54
CA ILE A 242 7.34 4.30 0.17
C ILE A 242 6.23 3.73 -0.69
N VAL A 243 5.68 4.53 -1.57
CA VAL A 243 4.85 4.05 -2.69
C VAL A 243 5.49 4.54 -3.96
N VAL A 244 5.84 3.65 -4.89
CA VAL A 244 6.32 4.05 -6.21
C VAL A 244 5.23 3.76 -7.22
N LYS A 245 4.90 4.77 -8.02
CA LYS A 245 4.03 4.66 -9.17
C LYS A 245 4.88 4.75 -10.43
N PHE A 246 4.65 3.81 -11.34
CA PHE A 246 5.26 3.82 -12.66
C PHE A 246 4.54 4.83 -13.56
N PRO A 247 5.27 5.49 -14.48
CA PRO A 247 4.64 6.39 -15.44
C PRO A 247 3.56 5.64 -16.22
N GLU A 248 2.44 6.33 -16.51
CA GLU A 248 1.37 5.79 -17.35
C GLU A 248 1.86 5.74 -18.80
N SER A 249 2.70 4.75 -19.14
CA SER A 249 2.74 4.26 -20.53
C SER A 249 1.44 3.49 -20.76
N GLU A 250 0.93 3.46 -21.99
CA GLU A 250 -0.45 3.03 -22.29
C GLU A 250 -0.85 1.62 -21.79
N ASN A 251 0.10 0.81 -21.27
CA ASN A 251 -0.12 -0.56 -20.81
C ASN A 251 0.47 -0.90 -19.42
N SER A 252 0.97 0.06 -18.62
CA SER A 252 1.71 -0.24 -17.36
C SER A 252 1.07 0.28 -16.07
N SER A 253 -0.18 0.75 -16.12
CA SER A 253 -0.88 1.42 -15.01
C SER A 253 -1.06 0.62 -13.71
N ASP A 254 -0.70 -0.66 -13.72
CA ASP A 254 -1.11 -1.60 -12.69
C ASP A 254 0.08 -2.09 -11.82
N GLN A 255 1.29 -1.53 -12.03
CA GLN A 255 2.44 -1.82 -11.18
C GLN A 255 2.48 -0.90 -9.97
N ILE A 256 2.50 -1.51 -8.79
CA ILE A 256 2.63 -0.80 -7.51
C ILE A 256 3.88 -1.31 -6.83
N ILE A 257 4.77 -0.39 -6.47
CA ILE A 257 5.82 -0.69 -5.50
C ILE A 257 5.38 -0.20 -4.14
N PHE A 258 5.35 -1.09 -3.16
CA PHE A 258 5.22 -0.72 -1.76
C PHE A 258 6.53 -0.97 -1.02
N GLY A 259 7.08 0.07 -0.40
CA GLY A 259 8.29 0.03 0.41
C GLY A 259 8.00 0.19 1.90
N ILE A 260 8.51 -0.73 2.70
CA ILE A 260 8.50 -0.70 4.16
C ILE A 260 9.88 -0.32 4.68
N PRO A 261 10.01 0.68 5.57
CA PRO A 261 11.27 0.99 6.25
C PRO A 261 11.85 -0.26 6.88
N ARG A 262 13.11 -0.52 6.58
CA ARG A 262 13.84 -1.64 7.14
C ARG A 262 13.97 -1.43 8.65
N ALA A 263 13.57 -2.44 9.42
CA ALA A 263 13.80 -2.44 10.85
C ALA A 263 15.31 -2.36 11.14
N ALA A 264 15.70 -1.52 12.09
CA ALA A 264 17.10 -1.38 12.51
C ALA A 264 17.64 -2.63 13.22
N SER A 265 16.75 -3.52 13.65
CA SER A 265 17.07 -4.81 14.27
C SER A 265 16.38 -5.92 13.48
N PRO A 266 16.95 -7.15 13.47
CA PRO A 266 16.28 -8.29 12.86
C PRO A 266 14.88 -8.46 13.43
N ILE A 267 13.92 -8.70 12.54
CA ILE A 267 12.53 -8.99 12.93
C ILE A 267 12.50 -10.45 13.39
N THR A 268 11.75 -10.71 14.46
CA THR A 268 11.53 -12.06 15.03
C THR A 268 10.05 -12.42 14.92
N ALA A 269 9.71 -13.71 15.03
CA ALA A 269 8.33 -14.19 15.07
C ALA A 269 7.45 -13.38 16.05
N ALA A 270 7.96 -13.16 17.27
CA ALA A 270 7.28 -12.34 18.28
C ALA A 270 7.04 -10.88 17.86
N ASN A 271 7.81 -10.32 16.91
CA ASN A 271 7.53 -8.99 16.38
C ASN A 271 6.34 -8.98 15.41
N LEU A 272 6.02 -10.12 14.78
CA LEU A 272 4.86 -10.27 13.90
C LEU A 272 3.59 -10.64 14.65
N GLU A 273 3.65 -11.08 15.90
CA GLU A 273 2.47 -11.44 16.70
C GLU A 273 1.35 -10.40 16.57
N GLY A 274 0.15 -10.86 16.22
CA GLY A 274 -1.05 -10.05 16.09
C GLY A 274 -1.87 -10.37 14.85
N THR A 275 -2.97 -9.64 14.68
CA THR A 275 -3.85 -9.73 13.53
C THR A 275 -3.70 -8.51 12.65
N TYR A 276 -3.59 -8.73 11.36
CA TYR A 276 -3.40 -7.75 10.31
C TYR A 276 -4.56 -7.83 9.33
N SER A 277 -4.98 -6.67 8.88
CA SER A 277 -5.87 -6.55 7.73
C SER A 277 -5.01 -6.37 6.50
N VAL A 278 -5.22 -7.23 5.52
CA VAL A 278 -4.31 -7.36 4.38
C VAL A 278 -5.06 -7.32 3.05
N LEU A 279 -4.45 -6.75 2.03
CA LEU A 279 -4.79 -7.00 0.64
C LEU A 279 -3.84 -8.06 0.10
N VAL A 280 -4.41 -9.11 -0.48
CA VAL A 280 -3.69 -10.23 -1.06
C VAL A 280 -3.81 -10.13 -2.56
N TYR A 281 -2.68 -9.92 -3.22
CA TYR A 281 -2.56 -10.05 -4.66
C TYR A 281 -2.15 -11.49 -4.97
N GLN A 282 -3.02 -12.21 -5.68
CA GLN A 282 -2.68 -13.50 -6.26
C GLN A 282 -2.49 -13.33 -7.76
N GLY A 283 -1.27 -13.55 -8.24
CA GLY A 283 -1.04 -13.63 -9.67
C GLY A 283 -1.76 -14.85 -10.22
N GLY A 284 -2.68 -14.66 -11.17
CA GLY A 284 -3.34 -15.78 -11.86
C GLY A 284 -2.31 -16.74 -12.46
N ALA A 285 -2.66 -18.02 -12.59
CA ALA A 285 -1.82 -19.01 -13.25
C ALA A 285 -1.35 -18.46 -14.61
N ALA A 286 -0.10 -18.78 -15.00
CA ALA A 286 0.63 -18.17 -16.13
C ALA A 286 -0.08 -18.12 -17.50
N ALA A 287 -1.22 -18.79 -17.66
CA ALA A 287 -2.04 -18.84 -18.87
C ALA A 287 -3.27 -17.89 -18.87
N ASP A 288 -3.69 -17.33 -17.73
CA ASP A 288 -4.86 -16.44 -17.65
C ASP A 288 -4.71 -15.36 -16.57
N LEU A 289 -4.11 -14.24 -16.95
CA LEU A 289 -3.89 -13.08 -16.08
C LEU A 289 -5.18 -12.29 -15.79
N SER A 290 -6.27 -12.57 -16.51
CA SER A 290 -7.58 -11.95 -16.20
C SER A 290 -8.10 -12.37 -14.81
N LEU A 291 -7.46 -13.37 -14.20
CA LEU A 291 -7.73 -13.88 -12.86
C LEU A 291 -6.84 -13.28 -11.78
N ALA A 292 -5.93 -12.35 -12.11
CA ALA A 292 -5.19 -11.62 -11.08
C ALA A 292 -6.17 -10.83 -10.23
N THR A 293 -6.33 -11.23 -8.97
CA THR A 293 -7.33 -10.70 -8.06
C THR A 293 -6.64 -10.09 -6.85
N LEU A 294 -7.12 -8.92 -6.46
CA LEU A 294 -6.78 -8.32 -5.18
C LEU A 294 -7.91 -8.61 -4.20
N GLU A 295 -7.61 -9.42 -3.20
CA GLU A 295 -8.61 -9.91 -2.25
C GLU A 295 -8.35 -9.34 -0.85
N PRO A 296 -9.39 -8.84 -0.16
CA PRO A 296 -9.26 -8.46 1.24
C PRO A 296 -9.10 -9.70 2.11
N GLY A 297 -8.26 -9.62 3.12
CA GLY A 297 -7.96 -10.74 4.00
C GLY A 297 -7.59 -10.34 5.42
N VAL A 298 -7.43 -11.37 6.24
CA VAL A 298 -7.01 -11.31 7.63
C VAL A 298 -5.82 -12.23 7.81
N LEU A 299 -4.66 -11.66 8.08
CA LEU A 299 -3.45 -12.41 8.39
C LEU A 299 -3.25 -12.37 9.91
N SER A 300 -3.09 -13.51 10.56
CA SER A 300 -2.80 -13.57 12.00
C SER A 300 -1.52 -14.35 12.24
N PHE A 301 -0.72 -13.90 13.19
CA PHE A 301 0.44 -14.62 13.71
C PHE A 301 0.33 -14.74 15.22
N ASP A 302 0.73 -15.88 15.76
CA ASP A 302 0.95 -16.07 17.19
C ASP A 302 2.38 -15.68 17.61
N ASP A 303 2.72 -15.90 18.88
CA ASP A 303 4.02 -15.55 19.46
C ASP A 303 5.17 -16.46 18.99
N SER A 304 4.83 -17.62 18.42
CA SER A 304 5.75 -18.60 17.84
C SER A 304 5.99 -18.34 16.36
N GLY A 305 5.24 -17.41 15.76
CA GLY A 305 5.32 -17.07 14.34
C GLY A 305 4.45 -17.94 13.47
N ASP A 306 3.68 -18.86 14.08
CA ASP A 306 2.70 -19.64 13.36
C ASP A 306 1.52 -18.73 13.01
N GLY A 307 1.02 -18.84 11.79
CA GLY A 307 0.01 -17.92 11.30
C GLY A 307 -1.04 -18.54 10.39
N SER A 308 -2.10 -17.78 10.18
CA SER A 308 -3.21 -18.11 9.30
C SER A 308 -3.59 -16.91 8.44
N LEU A 309 -3.69 -17.10 7.13
CA LEU A 309 -4.34 -16.15 6.23
C LEU A 309 -5.78 -16.59 5.95
N ARG A 310 -6.72 -15.66 6.07
CA ARG A 310 -8.13 -15.88 5.77
C ARG A 310 -8.66 -14.78 4.86
N LEU A 311 -9.12 -15.14 3.67
CA LEU A 311 -9.69 -14.19 2.71
C LEU A 311 -11.15 -13.85 3.09
N LEU A 312 -11.55 -12.61 2.89
CA LEU A 312 -12.87 -12.08 3.25
C LEU A 312 -13.78 -12.03 2.03
N THR A 313 -14.96 -12.62 2.14
CA THR A 313 -16.03 -12.46 1.14
C THR A 313 -16.99 -11.34 1.49
N ASP A 314 -17.12 -11.05 2.77
CA ASP A 314 -17.88 -9.92 3.28
C ASP A 314 -17.00 -9.15 4.27
N ILE A 315 -16.59 -7.96 3.84
CA ILE A 315 -15.79 -7.05 4.66
C ILE A 315 -16.62 -6.47 5.80
N GLU A 316 -17.92 -6.23 5.61
CA GLU A 316 -18.76 -5.62 6.64
C GLU A 316 -19.04 -6.62 7.77
N GLU A 317 -19.37 -7.85 7.41
CA GLU A 317 -19.62 -8.92 8.38
C GLU A 317 -18.34 -9.61 8.88
N ASN A 318 -17.18 -9.29 8.28
CA ASN A 318 -15.88 -9.92 8.54
C ASN A 318 -15.92 -11.46 8.35
N THR A 319 -16.77 -11.93 7.44
CA THR A 319 -16.93 -13.36 7.12
C THR A 319 -15.99 -13.78 5.99
N ALA A 320 -15.43 -14.97 6.13
CA ALA A 320 -14.67 -15.61 5.05
C ALA A 320 -15.57 -16.49 4.20
N ALA A 321 -15.11 -16.79 2.98
CA ALA A 321 -15.69 -17.85 2.18
C ALA A 321 -15.68 -19.14 3.01
N ALA A 322 -16.85 -19.78 3.15
CA ALA A 322 -16.95 -21.00 3.93
C ALA A 322 -16.14 -22.14 3.28
N GLU A 323 -16.02 -22.20 1.94
CA GLU A 323 -15.55 -23.43 1.30
C GLU A 323 -14.78 -23.31 -0.05
N ASP A 324 -14.48 -22.13 -0.64
CA ASP A 324 -14.13 -22.14 -2.09
C ASP A 324 -13.18 -21.05 -2.64
N LEU A 325 -12.18 -20.56 -1.88
CA LEU A 325 -11.10 -19.71 -2.45
C LEU A 325 -9.78 -20.48 -2.63
N GLY A 326 -9.87 -21.80 -2.82
CA GLY A 326 -8.71 -22.65 -2.95
C GLY A 326 -7.85 -22.68 -1.67
N ALA A 327 -6.63 -23.19 -1.81
CA ALA A 327 -5.77 -23.55 -0.69
C ALA A 327 -5.01 -22.38 -0.04
N LEU A 328 -5.47 -21.14 -0.27
CA LEU A 328 -5.05 -19.93 0.44
C LEU A 328 -5.87 -19.63 1.70
N ASN A 329 -7.08 -20.19 1.82
CA ASN A 329 -7.98 -19.91 2.95
C ASN A 329 -7.54 -20.50 4.29
N ASP A 330 -6.66 -21.50 4.28
CA ASP A 330 -6.08 -22.15 5.46
C ASP A 330 -4.56 -22.24 5.29
N LEU A 331 -3.96 -21.09 4.99
CA LEU A 331 -2.51 -20.99 4.86
C LEU A 331 -1.87 -21.03 6.23
N THR A 332 -1.35 -22.19 6.62
CA THR A 332 -0.47 -22.30 7.78
C THR A 332 0.87 -21.71 7.40
N VAL A 333 1.26 -20.70 8.16
CA VAL A 333 2.59 -20.11 8.13
C VAL A 333 3.37 -20.80 9.24
N THR A 334 4.50 -21.44 8.94
CA THR A 334 5.41 -22.01 9.96
C THR A 334 6.77 -21.35 9.85
N ASP A 335 7.36 -20.97 10.99
CA ASP A 335 8.72 -20.43 11.05
C ASP A 335 9.74 -21.54 10.72
N ASP A 336 10.43 -21.38 9.59
CA ASP A 336 11.48 -22.32 9.16
C ASP A 336 12.75 -22.27 10.04
N ASN A 337 12.80 -21.44 11.09
CA ASN A 337 13.95 -21.22 11.97
C ASN A 337 15.24 -20.80 11.23
N GLU A 338 15.17 -20.55 9.92
CA GLU A 338 16.29 -20.05 9.13
C GLU A 338 16.49 -18.57 9.44
N ALA A 339 17.46 -18.34 10.33
CA ALA A 339 18.15 -17.08 10.63
C ALA A 339 17.49 -15.82 10.04
N ALA A 340 16.92 -14.98 10.90
CA ALA A 340 16.41 -13.66 10.56
C ALA A 340 17.31 -13.01 9.50
N LEU A 341 16.75 -12.79 8.31
CA LEU A 341 17.56 -12.34 7.19
C LEU A 341 18.13 -10.96 7.53
N PRO A 342 19.38 -10.66 7.12
CA PRO A 342 20.07 -9.43 7.50
C PRO A 342 19.32 -8.14 7.10
N ASN A 343 18.31 -8.27 6.24
CA ASN A 343 17.48 -7.18 5.73
C ASN A 343 16.19 -6.95 6.53
N GLY A 344 16.01 -7.62 7.68
CA GLY A 344 14.81 -7.47 8.50
C GLY A 344 13.58 -8.07 7.84
N THR A 345 13.76 -9.21 7.15
CA THR A 345 12.68 -10.03 6.64
C THR A 345 12.63 -11.35 7.40
N LEU A 346 11.42 -11.90 7.54
CA LEU A 346 11.17 -13.24 8.08
C LEU A 346 10.58 -14.12 6.99
N ARG A 347 11.15 -15.31 6.80
CA ARG A 347 10.68 -16.30 5.84
C ARG A 347 9.78 -17.30 6.54
N PHE A 348 8.74 -17.71 5.84
CA PHE A 348 7.75 -18.67 6.29
C PHE A 348 7.46 -19.67 5.20
N THR A 349 7.23 -20.92 5.59
CA THR A 349 6.62 -21.92 4.71
C THR A 349 5.12 -21.66 4.63
N LEU A 350 4.56 -21.77 3.44
CA LEU A 350 3.13 -21.73 3.20
C LEU A 350 2.60 -23.15 3.00
N ALA A 351 1.71 -23.61 3.88
CA ALA A 351 1.06 -24.92 3.77
C ALA A 351 -0.47 -24.78 3.84
N GLY A 352 -1.21 -25.35 2.87
CA GLY A 352 -2.67 -25.33 2.87
C GLY A 352 -3.29 -26.41 1.97
N GLY A 353 -4.24 -27.19 2.49
CA GLY A 353 -4.99 -28.19 1.72
C GLY A 353 -4.13 -29.15 0.89
N ASP A 354 -4.47 -29.28 -0.40
CA ASP A 354 -3.75 -30.08 -1.41
C ASP A 354 -2.60 -29.30 -2.10
N LEU A 355 -2.33 -28.03 -1.72
CA LEU A 355 -1.23 -27.28 -2.33
C LEU A 355 0.12 -27.85 -1.91
N VAL A 356 1.03 -27.77 -2.88
CA VAL A 356 2.45 -28.02 -2.66
C VAL A 356 3.05 -26.79 -1.98
N GLU A 357 3.88 -27.03 -0.95
CA GLU A 357 4.56 -26.03 -0.11
C GLU A 357 5.00 -24.79 -0.89
N GLY A 358 4.57 -23.61 -0.42
CA GLY A 358 5.03 -22.31 -0.90
C GLY A 358 6.00 -21.65 0.09
N GLN A 359 6.51 -20.48 -0.26
CA GLN A 359 7.33 -19.67 0.64
C GLN A 359 6.89 -18.22 0.58
N ILE A 360 6.85 -17.57 1.74
CA ILE A 360 6.61 -16.13 1.84
C ILE A 360 7.66 -15.47 2.73
N SER A 361 8.02 -14.25 2.42
CA SER A 361 8.95 -13.42 3.18
C SER A 361 8.26 -12.11 3.56
N CYS A 362 8.24 -11.78 4.85
CA CYS A 362 7.55 -10.61 5.38
C CYS A 362 8.53 -9.56 5.90
N SER A 363 8.24 -8.29 5.61
CA SER A 363 8.80 -7.10 6.26
C SER A 363 7.76 -6.44 7.14
N LEU A 364 8.18 -5.86 8.26
CA LEU A 364 7.31 -5.12 9.17
C LEU A 364 7.90 -3.73 9.45
N ASN A 365 7.06 -2.70 9.45
CA ASN A 365 7.40 -1.38 9.99
C ASN A 365 6.95 -1.30 11.46
N PRO A 366 7.84 -1.54 12.44
CA PRO A 366 7.46 -1.47 13.86
C PRO A 366 7.23 -0.03 14.34
N ALA A 367 7.67 0.98 13.58
CA ALA A 367 7.49 2.39 13.94
C ALA A 367 6.11 2.94 13.52
N ALA A 368 5.44 2.27 12.58
CA ALA A 368 4.07 2.62 12.21
C ALA A 368 3.10 2.21 13.32
N THR A 369 2.12 3.07 13.61
CA THR A 369 0.99 2.74 14.50
C THR A 369 -0.29 3.12 13.75
N PRO A 370 -1.08 2.14 13.28
CA PRO A 370 -0.87 0.70 13.36
C PRO A 370 0.38 0.19 12.60
N ARG A 371 0.94 -0.96 13.00
CA ARG A 371 2.14 -1.54 12.37
C ARG A 371 1.83 -1.94 10.93
N ALA A 372 2.67 -1.62 9.96
CA ALA A 372 2.49 -2.04 8.56
C ALA A 372 3.28 -3.34 8.28
N ILE A 373 2.70 -4.25 7.51
CA ILE A 373 3.32 -5.49 7.06
C ILE A 373 3.26 -5.58 5.53
N ALA A 374 4.34 -6.06 4.91
CA ALA A 374 4.37 -6.41 3.51
C ALA A 374 5.05 -7.75 3.37
N CYS A 375 4.37 -8.72 2.80
CA CYS A 375 4.89 -10.03 2.53
C CYS A 375 4.86 -10.32 1.03
N TYR A 376 5.80 -11.13 0.58
CA TYR A 376 5.93 -11.51 -0.82
C TYR A 376 6.38 -12.97 -0.89
N GLY A 377 5.95 -13.70 -1.89
CA GLY A 377 6.23 -15.12 -1.96
C GLY A 377 5.67 -15.77 -3.20
N PHE A 378 5.58 -17.10 -3.12
CA PHE A 378 4.89 -17.91 -4.10
C PHE A 378 4.20 -19.10 -3.45
N THR A 379 3.13 -19.57 -4.06
CA THR A 379 2.53 -20.87 -3.77
C THR A 379 3.00 -21.90 -4.81
N GLY A 380 2.99 -23.19 -4.44
CA GLY A 380 3.32 -24.28 -5.36
C GLY A 380 4.82 -24.52 -5.58
N THR A 381 5.13 -25.64 -6.25
CA THR A 381 6.49 -25.99 -6.67
C THR A 381 6.79 -25.55 -8.09
N ALA A 382 8.06 -25.26 -8.36
CA ALA A 382 8.55 -25.04 -9.71
C ALA A 382 8.15 -26.20 -10.65
N PRO A 383 7.71 -25.93 -11.90
CA PRO A 383 7.65 -24.61 -12.54
C PRO A 383 6.34 -23.83 -12.28
N ASN A 384 5.36 -24.42 -11.60
CA ASN A 384 4.02 -23.84 -11.43
C ASN A 384 3.93 -22.99 -10.15
N ARG A 385 4.83 -22.01 -10.01
CA ARG A 385 4.78 -21.07 -8.90
C ARG A 385 3.80 -19.94 -9.21
N GLU A 386 2.87 -19.66 -8.30
CA GLU A 386 2.00 -18.48 -8.39
C GLU A 386 2.48 -17.42 -7.40
N PRO A 387 2.79 -16.19 -7.83
CA PRO A 387 3.25 -15.15 -6.93
C PRO A 387 2.13 -14.71 -5.99
N ILE A 388 2.51 -14.43 -4.74
CA ILE A 388 1.61 -13.87 -3.73
C ILE A 388 2.27 -12.63 -3.11
N THR A 389 1.54 -11.52 -3.10
CA THR A 389 1.91 -10.32 -2.38
C THR A 389 0.83 -9.96 -1.36
N ILE A 390 1.23 -9.69 -0.12
CA ILE A 390 0.33 -9.36 0.99
C ILE A 390 0.73 -8.01 1.55
N LEU A 391 -0.18 -7.04 1.54
CA LEU A 391 0.06 -5.71 2.12
C LEU A 391 -0.96 -5.44 3.22
N GLY A 392 -0.53 -5.08 4.42
CA GLY A 392 -1.47 -4.90 5.51
C GLY A 392 -1.02 -4.00 6.65
N HIS A 393 -1.88 -3.89 7.65
CA HIS A 393 -1.52 -3.30 8.93
C HIS A 393 -2.19 -3.98 10.11
N SER A 394 -1.59 -3.84 11.28
CA SER A 394 -2.11 -4.40 12.52
C SER A 394 -3.44 -3.75 12.90
N ARG A 395 -4.31 -4.57 13.49
CA ARG A 395 -5.59 -4.11 14.05
C ARG A 395 -5.43 -3.46 15.41
#